data_AF-A0A2E6UXS3-F1
#
_entry.id   AF-A0A2E6UXS3-F1
#
_cell.length_a   1.000
_cell.length_b   1.000
_cell.length_c   1.000
_cell.angle_alpha   90.00
_cell.angle_beta   90.00
_cell.angle_gamma   90.00
#
_symmetry.space_group_name_H-M   'P 1'
#
loop_
_entity.id
_entity.type
_entity.pdbx_description
1 polymer ?
#
loop_
_entity_poly.entity_id
_entity_poly.type
_entity_poly.pdbx_seq_one_letter_code
_entity_poly.pdbx_strand_id
1 'polypeptide(L)'
;MTIAVFMSNFGFAAVIFLLLLAVIFLVNSFQKKTLSVLARLSATYNDIETILVRITNSIDLMNTQVKGLESQLDKIEQTEERLQRELTRLADGTSAQGQLSKAIELARDGASVSEIMLSTKLPKEEAEAIARYHSEQKG
;
A
#
# COMPACT_ATOMS: atom_id res chain seq x y z
N MET A 1 -58.89 73.31 24.18
CA MET A 1 -58.04 72.63 23.17
C MET A 1 -58.94 72.29 21.99
N THR A 2 -58.68 72.77 20.78
CA THR A 2 -59.59 72.57 19.64
C THR A 2 -59.53 71.12 19.14
N ILE A 3 -60.66 70.58 18.70
CA ILE A 3 -60.79 69.19 18.19
C ILE A 3 -59.75 68.89 17.10
N ALA A 4 -59.37 69.90 16.31
CA ALA A 4 -58.34 69.80 15.27
C ALA A 4 -56.94 69.44 15.81
N VAL A 5 -56.54 69.99 16.97
CA VAL A 5 -55.23 69.70 17.59
C VAL A 5 -55.18 68.27 18.13
N PHE A 6 -56.29 67.79 18.71
CA PHE A 6 -56.40 66.42 19.19
C PHE A 6 -56.32 65.39 18.04
N MET A 7 -57.03 65.62 16.94
CA MET A 7 -57.00 64.74 15.76
C MET A 7 -55.61 64.71 15.09
N SER A 8 -54.92 65.85 15.04
CA SER A 8 -53.55 65.93 14.54
C SER A 8 -52.58 65.08 15.38
N ASN A 9 -52.59 65.26 16.71
CA ASN A 9 -51.74 64.50 17.63
C ASN A 9 -52.02 62.99 17.60
N PHE A 10 -53.29 62.59 17.45
CA PHE A 10 -53.66 61.18 17.29
C PHE A 10 -53.12 60.58 15.98
N GLY A 11 -53.16 61.35 14.88
CA GLY A 11 -52.54 60.96 13.61
C GLY A 11 -51.02 60.75 13.74
N PHE A 12 -50.31 61.67 14.41
CA PHE A 12 -48.88 61.51 14.68
C PHE A 12 -48.58 60.28 15.55
N ALA A 13 -49.39 60.01 16.57
CA ALA A 13 -49.24 58.83 17.41
C ALA A 13 -49.44 57.53 16.60
N ALA A 14 -50.41 57.48 15.68
CA ALA A 14 -50.63 56.33 14.81
C ALA A 14 -49.46 56.07 13.85
N VAL A 15 -48.85 57.13 13.30
CA VAL A 15 -47.67 57.02 12.43
C VAL A 15 -46.46 56.50 13.21
N ILE A 16 -46.22 57.01 14.42
CA ILE A 16 -45.14 56.53 15.30
C ILE A 16 -45.37 55.05 15.66
N PHE A 17 -46.61 54.66 15.95
CA PHE A 17 -46.95 53.27 16.26
C PHE A 17 -46.70 52.33 15.07
N LEU A 18 -47.06 52.74 13.85
CA LEU A 18 -46.76 51.97 12.64
C LEU A 18 -45.25 51.86 12.38
N LEU A 19 -44.50 52.93 12.63
CA LEU A 19 -43.03 52.89 12.56
C LEU A 19 -42.43 51.90 13.55
N LEU A 20 -42.92 51.87 14.79
CA LEU A 20 -42.49 50.89 15.80
C LEU A 20 -42.80 49.45 15.36
N LEU A 21 -43.99 49.19 14.84
CA LEU A 21 -44.34 47.87 14.31
C LEU A 21 -43.44 47.45 13.14
N ALA A 22 -43.12 48.38 12.23
CA ALA A 22 -42.20 48.13 11.13
C ALA A 22 -40.80 47.77 11.63
N VAL A 23 -40.28 48.47 12.63
CA VAL A 23 -38.99 48.18 13.26
C VAL A 23 -39.00 46.80 13.93
N ILE A 24 -40.03 46.48 14.71
CA ILE A 24 -40.18 45.17 15.36
C ILE A 24 -40.21 44.04 14.33
N PHE A 25 -40.98 44.21 13.25
CA PHE A 25 -41.06 43.24 12.17
C PHE A 25 -39.69 43.02 11.49
N LEU A 26 -38.96 44.11 11.24
CA LEU A 26 -37.65 44.07 10.61
C LEU A 26 -36.63 43.35 11.50
N VAL A 27 -36.56 43.69 12.79
CA VAL A 27 -35.69 43.01 13.76
C VAL A 27 -36.00 41.51 13.84
N ASN A 28 -37.28 41.14 13.92
CA ASN A 28 -37.68 39.73 13.97
C ASN A 28 -37.29 38.96 12.68
N SER A 29 -37.45 39.60 11.52
CA SER A 29 -37.03 39.02 10.23
C SER A 29 -35.52 38.80 10.16
N PHE A 30 -34.72 39.78 10.62
CA PHE A 30 -33.26 39.65 10.68
C PHE A 30 -32.82 38.57 11.67
N GLN A 31 -33.42 38.51 12.87
CA GLN A 31 -33.11 37.47 13.85
C GLN A 31 -33.35 36.06 13.31
N LYS A 32 -34.48 35.83 12.64
CA LYS A 32 -34.79 34.52 12.03
C LYS A 32 -33.75 34.13 10.97
N LYS A 33 -33.35 35.06 10.12
CA LYS A 33 -32.29 34.83 9.12
C LYS A 33 -30.97 34.47 9.80
N THR A 34 -30.53 35.25 10.78
CA THR A 34 -29.28 34.99 11.51
C THR A 34 -29.30 33.64 12.22
N LEU A 35 -30.40 33.28 12.88
CA LEU A 35 -30.55 31.97 13.54
C LEU A 35 -30.47 30.82 12.54
N SER A 36 -31.12 30.95 11.38
CA SER A 36 -31.05 29.91 10.34
C SER A 36 -29.64 29.74 9.75
N VAL A 37 -28.88 30.83 9.59
CA VAL A 37 -27.49 30.78 9.13
C VAL A 37 -26.61 30.11 10.19
N LEU A 38 -26.79 30.47 11.46
CA LEU A 38 -26.05 29.87 12.56
C LEU A 38 -26.34 28.36 12.70
N ALA A 39 -27.61 27.97 12.57
CA ALA A 39 -28.01 26.57 12.59
C ALA A 39 -27.40 25.77 11.44
N ARG A 40 -27.41 26.34 10.22
CA ARG A 40 -26.74 25.72 9.05
C ARG A 40 -25.24 25.58 9.28
N LEU A 41 -24.59 26.62 9.79
CA LEU A 41 -23.16 26.62 10.06
C LEU A 41 -22.81 25.56 11.12
N SER A 42 -23.58 25.47 12.20
CA SER A 42 -23.41 24.44 13.23
C SER A 42 -23.60 23.03 12.67
N ALA A 43 -24.58 22.81 11.79
CA ALA A 43 -24.76 21.53 11.12
C ALA A 43 -23.55 21.19 10.23
N THR A 44 -23.07 22.15 9.44
CA THR A 44 -21.87 21.98 8.60
C THR A 44 -20.63 21.65 9.43
N TYR A 45 -20.44 22.29 10.60
CA TYR A 45 -19.33 21.96 11.49
C TYR A 45 -19.40 20.51 11.99
N ASN A 46 -20.58 20.05 12.40
CA ASN A 46 -20.77 18.68 12.84
C ASN A 46 -20.56 17.65 11.71
N ASP A 47 -20.99 17.98 10.50
CA ASP A 47 -20.74 17.15 9.31
C ASP A 47 -19.23 17.07 9.01
N ILE A 48 -18.51 18.20 9.10
CA ILE A 48 -17.06 18.24 8.93
C ILE A 48 -16.36 17.38 9.99
N GLU A 49 -16.74 17.51 11.26
CA GLU A 49 -16.17 16.70 12.35
C GLU A 49 -16.39 15.20 12.09
N THR A 50 -17.60 14.83 11.68
CA THR A 50 -17.93 13.44 11.33
C THR A 50 -17.09 12.94 10.15
N ILE A 51 -16.89 13.77 9.12
CA ILE A 51 -16.05 13.44 7.96
C ILE A 51 -14.58 13.28 8.38
N LEU A 52 -14.07 14.18 9.22
CA LEU A 52 -12.69 14.11 9.72
C LEU A 52 -12.45 12.81 10.48
N VAL A 53 -13.35 12.42 11.39
CA VAL A 53 -13.26 11.14 12.11
C VAL A 53 -13.24 9.95 11.14
N ARG A 54 -14.10 9.94 10.12
CA ARG A 54 -14.09 8.87 9.10
C ARG A 54 -12.80 8.84 8.29
N ILE A 55 -12.26 10.00 7.92
CA ILE A 55 -10.99 10.11 7.20
C ILE A 55 -9.86 9.56 8.05
N THR A 56 -9.76 9.96 9.32
CA THR A 56 -8.75 9.44 10.25
C THR A 56 -8.81 7.92 10.37
N ASN A 57 -10.01 7.36 10.62
CA ASN A 57 -10.20 5.91 10.68
C ASN A 57 -9.81 5.21 9.35
N SER A 58 -10.11 5.84 8.22
CA SER A 58 -9.74 5.29 6.90
C SER A 58 -8.22 5.30 6.69
N ILE A 59 -7.54 6.37 7.11
CA ILE A 59 -6.08 6.47 7.08
C ILE A 59 -5.44 5.40 7.97
N ASP A 60 -5.97 5.15 9.16
CA ASP A 60 -5.46 4.11 10.06
C ASP A 60 -5.63 2.70 9.47
N LEU A 61 -6.76 2.43 8.82
CA LEU A 61 -6.98 1.19 8.07
C LEU A 61 -5.98 1.06 6.90
N MET A 62 -5.77 2.12 6.14
CA MET A 62 -4.78 2.12 5.06
C MET A 62 -3.37 1.87 5.57
N ASN A 63 -2.96 2.51 6.67
CA ASN A 63 -1.66 2.27 7.31
C ASN A 63 -1.48 0.81 7.72
N THR A 64 -2.54 0.19 8.24
CA THR A 64 -2.52 -1.23 8.62
C THR A 64 -2.36 -2.13 7.40
N GLN A 65 -3.07 -1.83 6.30
CA GLN A 65 -2.93 -2.56 5.04
C GLN A 65 -1.54 -2.41 4.43
N VAL A 66 -0.96 -1.20 4.45
CA VAL A 66 0.39 -0.93 3.96
C VAL A 66 1.42 -1.77 4.73
N LYS A 67 1.36 -1.77 6.07
CA LYS A 67 2.23 -2.65 6.88
C LYS A 67 2.06 -4.13 6.55
N GLY A 68 0.83 -4.54 6.25
CA GLY A 68 0.54 -5.91 5.80
C GLY A 68 1.17 -6.24 4.46
N LEU A 69 1.20 -5.28 3.52
CA LEU A 69 1.86 -5.43 2.23
C LEU A 69 3.39 -5.44 2.36
N GLU A 70 3.96 -4.58 3.20
CA GLU A 70 5.40 -4.58 3.52
C GLU A 70 5.83 -5.96 4.05
N SER A 71 5.09 -6.53 5.01
CA SER A 71 5.40 -7.87 5.52
C SER A 71 5.27 -8.98 4.45
N GLN A 72 4.38 -8.81 3.47
CA GLN A 72 4.28 -9.76 2.36
C GLN A 72 5.45 -9.62 1.39
N LEU A 73 5.90 -8.39 1.12
CA LEU A 73 7.08 -8.13 0.30
C LEU A 73 8.34 -8.74 0.92
N ASP A 74 8.55 -8.56 2.22
CA ASP A 74 9.68 -9.18 2.94
C ASP A 74 9.68 -10.72 2.79
N LYS A 75 8.51 -11.35 2.86
CA LYS A 75 8.38 -12.81 2.67
C LYS A 75 8.69 -13.23 1.24
N ILE A 76 8.29 -12.42 0.26
CA ILE A 76 8.60 -12.67 -1.15
C ILE A 76 10.11 -12.56 -1.37
N GLU A 77 10.76 -11.53 -0.85
CA GLU A 77 12.21 -11.34 -0.96
C GLU A 77 12.98 -12.50 -0.33
N GLN A 78 12.60 -12.92 0.89
CA GLN A 78 13.20 -14.09 1.53
C GLN A 78 13.00 -15.39 0.73
N THR A 79 11.83 -15.54 0.10
CA THR A 79 11.53 -16.70 -0.75
C THR A 79 12.37 -16.65 -2.02
N GLU A 80 12.53 -15.47 -2.62
CA GLU A 80 13.38 -15.27 -3.80
C GLU A 80 14.84 -15.62 -3.49
N GLU A 81 15.40 -15.11 -2.40
CA GLU A 81 16.77 -15.45 -1.97
C GLU A 81 16.95 -16.95 -1.74
N ARG A 82 15.93 -17.62 -1.20
CA ARG A 82 15.96 -19.07 -1.02
C ARG A 82 15.94 -19.79 -2.36
N LEU A 83 15.06 -19.39 -3.28
CA LEU A 83 14.97 -19.97 -4.62
C LEU A 83 16.26 -19.76 -5.40
N GLN A 84 16.87 -18.58 -5.32
CA GLN A 84 18.17 -18.31 -5.95
C GLN A 84 19.25 -19.27 -5.42
N ARG A 85 19.33 -19.47 -4.10
CA ARG A 85 20.28 -20.43 -3.49
C ARG A 85 20.01 -21.88 -3.91
N GLU A 86 18.75 -22.28 -3.97
CA GLU A 86 18.36 -23.62 -4.44
C GLU A 86 18.69 -23.81 -5.93
N LEU A 87 18.48 -22.79 -6.77
CA LEU A 87 18.85 -22.80 -8.18
C LEU A 87 20.36 -22.88 -8.39
N THR A 88 21.17 -22.12 -7.64
CA THR A 88 22.63 -22.22 -7.70
C THR A 88 23.09 -23.63 -7.32
N ARG A 89 22.56 -24.20 -6.23
CA ARG A 89 22.88 -25.57 -5.82
C ARG A 89 22.45 -26.60 -6.86
N LEU A 90 21.31 -26.41 -7.51
CA LEU A 90 20.83 -27.31 -8.56
C LEU A 90 21.72 -27.22 -9.81
N ALA A 91 22.13 -26.00 -10.19
CA ALA A 91 23.06 -25.78 -11.30
C ALA A 91 24.42 -26.44 -11.02
N ASP A 92 24.97 -26.24 -9.83
CA ASP A 92 26.23 -26.86 -9.39
C ASP A 92 26.12 -28.38 -9.40
N GLY A 93 25.07 -28.94 -8.77
CA GLY A 93 24.82 -30.38 -8.74
C GLY A 93 24.65 -31.00 -10.14
N THR A 94 23.92 -30.32 -11.02
CA THR A 94 23.72 -30.77 -12.42
C THR A 94 25.03 -30.74 -13.20
N SER A 95 25.82 -29.68 -13.03
CA SER A 95 27.12 -29.55 -13.69
C SER A 95 28.12 -30.63 -13.24
N ALA A 96 28.18 -30.90 -11.92
CA ALA A 96 29.03 -31.94 -11.34
C ALA A 96 28.59 -33.35 -11.80
N GLN A 97 27.29 -33.62 -11.81
CA GLN A 97 26.76 -34.89 -12.30
C GLN A 97 27.04 -35.11 -13.80
N GLY A 98 26.95 -34.05 -14.62
CA GLY A 98 27.30 -34.10 -16.04
C GLY A 98 28.81 -34.34 -16.27
N GLN A 99 29.67 -33.64 -15.52
CA GLN A 99 31.12 -33.83 -15.56
C GLN A 99 31.51 -35.27 -15.17
N LEU A 100 30.91 -35.79 -14.10
CA LEU A 100 31.14 -37.15 -13.63
C LEU A 100 30.66 -38.20 -14.66
N SER A 101 29.46 -38.03 -15.21
CA SER A 101 28.90 -38.95 -16.21
C SER A 101 29.78 -39.02 -17.46
N LYS A 102 30.27 -37.87 -17.93
CA LYS A 102 31.17 -37.80 -19.09
C LYS A 102 32.56 -38.35 -18.79
N ALA A 103 33.06 -38.22 -17.56
CA ALA A 103 34.32 -38.83 -17.14
C ALA A 103 34.24 -40.36 -17.12
N ILE A 104 33.11 -40.91 -16.66
CA ILE A 104 32.85 -42.36 -16.65
C ILE A 104 32.77 -42.92 -18.08
N GLU A 105 32.09 -42.20 -18.99
CA GLU A 105 32.02 -42.59 -20.41
C GLU A 105 33.40 -42.61 -21.06
N LEU A 106 34.19 -41.54 -20.90
CA LEU A 106 35.57 -41.46 -21.41
C LEU A 106 36.48 -42.54 -20.80
N ALA A 107 36.34 -42.83 -19.50
CA ALA A 107 37.09 -43.91 -18.84
C ALA A 107 36.72 -45.30 -19.38
N ARG A 108 35.44 -45.57 -19.66
CA ARG A 108 34.98 -46.82 -20.30
C ARG A 108 35.50 -46.96 -21.74
N ASP A 109 35.62 -45.85 -22.44
CA ASP A 109 36.18 -45.81 -23.80
C ASP A 109 37.72 -45.96 -23.82
N GLY A 110 38.36 -45.92 -22.65
CA GLY A 110 39.81 -46.09 -22.49
C GLY A 110 40.62 -44.80 -22.66
N ALA A 111 39.98 -43.63 -22.54
CA ALA A 111 40.65 -42.34 -22.59
C ALA A 111 41.69 -42.20 -21.47
N SER A 112 42.77 -41.46 -21.75
CA SER A 112 43.82 -41.24 -20.76
C SER A 112 43.35 -40.32 -19.62
N VAL A 113 43.98 -40.42 -18.44
CA VAL A 113 43.70 -39.52 -17.29
C VAL A 113 43.79 -38.05 -17.70
N SER A 114 44.78 -37.70 -18.53
CA SER A 114 44.95 -36.32 -19.02
C SER A 114 43.78 -35.85 -19.89
N GLU A 115 43.18 -36.76 -20.67
CA GLU A 115 42.09 -36.48 -21.59
C GLU A 115 40.74 -36.36 -20.87
N ILE A 116 40.55 -37.17 -19.81
CA ILE A 116 39.41 -37.05 -18.88
C ILE A 116 39.48 -35.70 -18.15
N MET A 117 40.64 -35.33 -17.61
CA MET A 117 40.83 -34.04 -16.95
C MET A 117 40.55 -32.85 -17.88
N LEU A 118 41.07 -32.89 -19.12
CA LEU A 118 40.87 -31.80 -20.07
C LEU A 118 39.40 -31.63 -20.45
N SER A 119 38.69 -32.75 -20.62
CA SER A 119 37.31 -32.76 -21.13
C SER A 119 36.25 -32.51 -20.06
N THR A 120 36.55 -32.85 -18.79
CA THR A 120 35.58 -32.77 -17.67
C THR A 120 35.96 -31.74 -16.62
N LYS A 121 37.18 -31.19 -16.67
CA LYS A 121 37.76 -30.27 -15.68
C LYS A 121 37.83 -30.84 -14.26
N LEU A 122 37.74 -32.15 -14.10
CA LEU A 122 37.91 -32.82 -12.81
C LEU A 122 39.37 -32.77 -12.34
N PRO A 123 39.62 -32.71 -11.02
CA PRO A 123 40.97 -32.76 -10.47
C PRO A 123 41.64 -34.10 -10.76
N LYS A 124 42.98 -34.09 -10.69
CA LYS A 124 43.79 -35.25 -11.08
C LYS A 124 43.47 -36.49 -10.24
N GLU A 125 43.26 -36.35 -8.93
CA GLU A 125 42.95 -37.50 -8.08
C GLU A 125 41.61 -38.16 -8.46
N GLU A 126 40.59 -37.37 -8.79
CA GLU A 126 39.26 -37.87 -9.19
C GLU A 126 39.30 -38.52 -10.57
N ALA A 127 40.00 -37.91 -11.54
CA ALA A 127 40.16 -38.47 -12.88
C ALA A 127 40.95 -39.79 -12.85
N GLU A 128 41.99 -39.90 -12.03
CA GLU A 128 42.75 -41.16 -11.84
C GLU A 128 41.88 -42.26 -11.21
N ALA A 129 41.07 -41.92 -10.21
CA ALA A 129 40.16 -42.87 -9.58
C ALA A 129 39.13 -43.39 -10.60
N ILE A 130 38.46 -42.50 -11.33
CA ILE A 130 37.45 -42.88 -12.32
C ILE A 130 38.08 -43.74 -13.43
N ALA A 131 39.25 -43.35 -13.94
CA ALA A 131 39.97 -44.14 -14.94
C ALA A 131 40.33 -45.54 -14.43
N ARG A 132 40.78 -45.70 -13.18
CA ARG A 132 41.12 -47.02 -12.61
C ARG A 132 39.90 -47.90 -12.38
N TYR A 133 38.81 -47.36 -11.83
CA TYR A 133 37.63 -48.15 -11.47
C TYR A 133 36.70 -48.47 -12.65
N HIS A 134 36.70 -47.66 -13.71
CA HIS A 134 35.77 -47.82 -14.83
C HIS A 134 36.39 -48.25 -16.17
N SER A 135 37.73 -48.28 -16.29
CA SER A 135 38.40 -48.79 -17.50
C SER A 135 38.37 -50.32 -17.62
N GLU A 136 38.16 -51.06 -16.52
CA GLU A 136 38.25 -52.52 -16.49
C GLU A 136 36.92 -53.26 -16.79
N GLN A 137 35.83 -52.56 -17.13
CA GLN A 137 34.57 -53.18 -17.54
C GLN A 137 34.55 -53.64 -19.03
N LYS A 138 35.71 -53.98 -19.59
CA LYS A 138 35.83 -54.78 -20.82
C LYS A 138 36.34 -56.19 -20.44
N GLY A 139 35.43 -56.98 -19.88
CA GLY A 139 35.50 -58.43 -19.83
C GLY A 139 34.31 -58.99 -20.57
#